data_AF-A0A954B0S2-F1
#
_entry.id   AF-A0A954B0S2-F1
#
_cell.length_a   1.000
_cell.length_b   1.000
_cell.length_c   1.000
_cell.angle_alpha   90.00
_cell.angle_beta   90.00
_cell.angle_gamma   90.00
#
_symmetry.space_group_name_H-M   'P 1'
#
loop_
_entity.id
_entity.type
_entity.pdbx_description
1 polymer ?
#
loop_
_entity_poly.entity_id
_entity_poly.type
_entity_poly.pdbx_seq_one_letter_code
_entity_poly.pdbx_strand_id
1 'polypeptide(L)'
;MLDLTYETPKPKVIAGAKHDWELVIGLEVHAQVASNAKLFSGASTRFGAEPNSNVAFVDAGMPGMLPVINEGCIALAVKTGLGLKAQINLVSAFDRKNYFYPDLPQGYQISQLYHPIVGEGEVLVDMGPGVARKVRIERIHLEQDAGKSIHDMDPHMSFVDLNRTGVALMEIVSRPDIRGPEEAAAYVGKLRQILRYLGT
;
A
#
# COMPACT_ATOMS: atom_id res chain seq x y z
N MET A 1 16.96 8.94 -22.55
CA MET A 1 16.57 9.45 -21.22
C MET A 1 17.12 10.85 -21.13
N LEU A 2 16.28 11.86 -20.93
CA LEU A 2 16.77 13.18 -20.53
C LEU A 2 17.17 13.02 -19.07
N ASP A 3 18.47 13.09 -18.77
CA ASP A 3 18.92 13.22 -17.39
C ASP A 3 18.34 14.52 -16.86
N LEU A 4 17.27 14.42 -16.08
CA LEU A 4 16.70 15.56 -15.38
C LEU A 4 17.76 16.03 -14.39
N THR A 5 18.37 17.17 -14.66
CA THR A 5 19.24 17.85 -13.72
C THR A 5 18.36 18.51 -12.66
N TYR A 6 18.53 18.12 -11.41
CA TYR A 6 17.85 18.72 -10.27
C TYR A 6 18.81 18.86 -9.09
N GLU A 7 18.57 19.88 -8.27
CA GLU A 7 19.23 20.01 -6.98
C GLU A 7 18.41 19.28 -5.91
N THR A 8 19.11 18.53 -5.06
CA THR A 8 18.49 17.86 -3.92
C THR A 8 18.36 18.87 -2.77
N PRO A 9 17.15 19.08 -2.19
CA PRO A 9 17.00 20.02 -1.09
C PRO A 9 17.93 19.68 0.08
N LYS A 10 18.49 20.69 0.74
CA LYS A 10 19.25 20.48 1.97
C LYS A 10 18.30 20.08 3.09
N PRO A 11 18.66 19.10 3.94
CA PRO A 11 17.85 18.77 5.10
C PRO A 11 17.67 19.98 6.02
N LYS A 12 16.48 20.13 6.59
CA LYS A 12 16.20 21.16 7.59
C LYS A 12 16.84 20.74 8.91
N VAL A 13 17.63 21.64 9.49
CA VAL A 13 18.25 21.46 10.80
C VAL A 13 17.39 22.14 11.87
N ILE A 14 17.13 21.44 12.97
CA ILE A 14 16.34 21.90 14.10
C ILE A 14 17.28 22.07 15.30
N ALA A 15 17.44 23.29 15.78
CA ALA A 15 18.28 23.57 16.95
C ALA A 15 17.75 22.85 18.18
N GLY A 16 18.59 22.04 18.82
CA GLY A 16 18.31 21.42 20.12
C GLY A 16 19.11 22.07 21.24
N ALA A 17 18.83 21.68 22.49
CA ALA A 17 19.48 22.25 23.66
C ALA A 17 20.99 21.94 23.77
N LYS A 18 21.45 20.85 23.14
CA LYS A 18 22.86 20.41 23.16
C LYS A 18 23.46 20.24 21.76
N HIS A 19 22.66 19.74 20.82
CA HIS A 19 23.05 19.48 19.44
C HIS A 19 21.89 19.83 18.51
N ASP A 20 22.24 20.03 17.25
CA ASP A 20 21.32 20.17 16.15
C ASP A 20 20.72 18.81 15.75
N TRP A 21 19.48 18.82 15.27
CA TRP A 21 18.71 17.64 14.87
C TRP A 21 18.28 17.69 13.40
N GLU A 22 18.15 16.53 12.78
CA GLU A 22 17.60 16.35 11.44
C GLU A 22 16.44 15.34 11.50
N LEU A 23 15.40 15.56 10.70
CA LEU A 23 14.29 14.62 10.54
C LEU A 23 14.64 13.57 9.49
N VAL A 24 14.43 12.29 9.81
CA VAL A 24 14.62 11.16 8.90
C VAL A 24 13.33 10.35 8.88
N ILE A 25 12.65 10.34 7.74
CA ILE A 25 11.28 9.82 7.62
C ILE A 25 11.23 8.76 6.50
N GLY A 26 10.61 7.62 6.81
CA GLY A 26 10.12 6.63 5.85
C GLY A 26 8.59 6.53 5.93
N LEU A 27 7.96 6.09 4.86
CA LEU A 27 6.50 5.98 4.76
C LEU A 27 6.11 4.59 4.25
N GLU A 28 5.07 4.04 4.85
CA GLU A 28 4.37 2.84 4.40
C GLU A 28 2.99 3.25 3.88
N VAL A 29 2.78 3.11 2.58
CA VAL A 29 1.54 3.53 1.92
C VAL A 29 0.79 2.30 1.44
N HIS A 30 -0.39 2.07 1.99
CA HIS A 30 -1.32 1.06 1.49
C HIS A 30 -2.21 1.68 0.41
N ALA A 31 -2.04 1.24 -0.84
CA ALA A 31 -2.84 1.68 -1.97
C ALA A 31 -3.77 0.57 -2.44
N GLN A 32 -5.08 0.82 -2.43
CA GLN A 32 -6.06 -0.14 -2.95
C GLN A 32 -5.91 -0.30 -4.46
N VAL A 33 -5.76 -1.55 -4.90
CA VAL A 33 -5.63 -1.90 -6.33
C VAL A 33 -6.97 -1.69 -7.03
N ALA A 34 -6.95 -1.01 -8.19
CA ALA A 34 -8.10 -0.71 -9.03
C ALA A 34 -8.63 -1.93 -9.81
N SER A 35 -9.02 -2.97 -9.08
CA SER A 35 -9.54 -4.24 -9.58
C SER A 35 -11.07 -4.33 -9.40
N ASN A 36 -11.76 -5.13 -10.22
CA ASN A 36 -13.21 -5.36 -10.10
C ASN A 36 -13.59 -6.48 -9.10
N ALA A 37 -12.66 -7.42 -8.91
CA ALA A 37 -12.79 -8.55 -8.00
C ALA A 37 -11.63 -8.55 -7.00
N LYS A 38 -11.85 -9.15 -5.83
CA LYS A 38 -10.88 -9.20 -4.73
C LYS A 38 -9.61 -10.00 -5.07
N LEU A 39 -8.62 -9.95 -4.18
CA LEU A 39 -7.30 -10.54 -4.43
C LEU A 39 -7.35 -12.06 -4.56
N PHE A 40 -8.20 -12.71 -3.77
CA PHE A 40 -8.29 -14.17 -3.69
C PHE A 40 -9.70 -14.74 -3.90
N SER A 41 -10.65 -13.91 -4.33
CA SER A 41 -12.05 -14.28 -4.52
C SER A 41 -12.70 -13.48 -5.64
N GLY A 42 -13.84 -13.99 -6.15
CA GLY A 42 -14.62 -13.34 -7.20
C GLY A 42 -15.57 -12.24 -6.70
N ALA A 43 -15.58 -11.93 -5.40
CA ALA A 43 -16.49 -10.91 -4.86
C ALA A 43 -16.08 -9.50 -5.31
N SER A 44 -17.06 -8.60 -5.42
CA SER A 44 -16.83 -7.23 -5.90
C SER A 44 -16.01 -6.39 -4.92
N THR A 45 -15.22 -5.47 -5.46
CA THR A 45 -14.47 -4.43 -4.74
C THR A 45 -15.23 -3.10 -4.62
N ARG A 46 -16.48 -3.04 -5.09
CA ARG A 46 -17.27 -1.81 -5.17
C ARG A 46 -17.51 -1.21 -3.77
N PHE A 47 -17.14 0.06 -3.62
CA PHE A 47 -17.38 0.84 -2.42
C PHE A 47 -18.87 1.18 -2.25
N GLY A 48 -19.32 1.27 -0.99
CA GLY A 48 -20.65 1.79 -0.62
C GLY A 48 -21.81 0.80 -0.81
N ALA A 49 -21.53 -0.50 -0.91
CA ALA A 49 -22.55 -1.54 -0.91
C ALA A 49 -23.14 -1.79 0.49
N GLU A 50 -24.28 -2.47 0.55
CA GLU A 50 -24.88 -2.89 1.82
C GLU A 50 -23.91 -3.77 2.62
N PRO A 51 -23.88 -3.69 3.97
CA PRO A 51 -22.97 -4.46 4.80
C PRO A 51 -23.01 -5.96 4.47
N ASN A 52 -21.82 -6.56 4.32
CA ASN A 52 -21.64 -7.98 4.03
C ASN A 52 -22.29 -8.49 2.72
N SER A 53 -22.58 -7.62 1.74
CA SER A 53 -23.17 -8.01 0.44
C SER A 53 -22.14 -8.43 -0.62
N ASN A 54 -20.91 -7.95 -0.52
CA ASN A 54 -19.79 -8.28 -1.40
C ASN A 54 -18.80 -9.22 -0.69
N VAL A 55 -19.27 -10.36 -0.21
CA VAL A 55 -18.47 -11.28 0.60
C VAL A 55 -18.61 -12.71 0.07
N ALA A 56 -17.49 -13.30 -0.36
CA ALA A 56 -17.41 -14.73 -0.67
C ALA A 56 -17.07 -15.55 0.59
N PHE A 57 -17.32 -16.86 0.57
CA PHE A 57 -16.99 -17.74 1.70
C PHE A 57 -15.50 -17.71 2.08
N VAL A 58 -14.61 -17.57 1.09
CA VAL A 58 -13.17 -17.42 1.34
C VAL A 58 -12.83 -16.10 2.02
N ASP A 59 -13.54 -15.01 1.69
CA ASP A 59 -13.36 -13.70 2.34
C ASP A 59 -13.80 -13.77 3.80
N ALA A 60 -14.87 -14.51 4.08
CA ALA A 60 -15.42 -14.72 5.42
C ALA A 60 -14.66 -15.78 6.24
N GLY A 61 -13.55 -16.33 5.73
CA GLY A 61 -12.75 -17.33 6.45
C GLY A 61 -13.49 -18.64 6.74
N MET A 62 -14.48 -19.01 5.92
CA MET A 62 -15.26 -20.23 6.14
C MET A 62 -14.39 -21.50 6.06
N PRO A 63 -14.65 -22.52 6.88
CA PRO A 63 -13.88 -23.76 6.87
C PRO A 63 -13.86 -24.44 5.50
N GLY A 64 -12.68 -24.88 5.06
CA GLY A 64 -12.49 -25.61 3.80
C GLY A 64 -12.30 -24.72 2.56
N MET A 65 -12.33 -23.40 2.70
CA MET A 65 -12.12 -22.48 1.57
C MET A 65 -10.63 -22.30 1.26
N LEU A 66 -10.29 -22.21 -0.03
CA LEU A 66 -8.93 -22.02 -0.52
C LEU A 66 -8.84 -20.73 -1.38
N PRO A 67 -7.77 -19.92 -1.23
CA PRO A 67 -7.59 -18.69 -1.99
C PRO A 67 -7.16 -18.97 -3.44
N VAL A 68 -7.68 -18.20 -4.40
CA VAL A 68 -7.26 -18.25 -5.82
C VAL A 68 -6.87 -16.85 -6.27
N ILE A 69 -5.61 -16.68 -6.66
CA ILE A 69 -5.04 -15.35 -6.97
C ILE A 69 -5.72 -14.69 -8.19
N ASN A 70 -5.94 -13.38 -8.08
CA ASN A 70 -6.45 -12.54 -9.15
C ASN A 70 -5.32 -11.99 -10.04
N GLU A 71 -5.25 -12.47 -11.28
CA GLU A 71 -4.26 -12.06 -12.28
C GLU A 71 -4.28 -10.54 -12.55
N GLY A 72 -5.46 -9.91 -12.54
CA GLY A 72 -5.60 -8.47 -12.73
C GLY A 72 -4.88 -7.67 -11.64
N CYS A 73 -4.94 -8.13 -10.39
CA CYS A 73 -4.22 -7.50 -9.28
C CYS A 73 -2.70 -7.61 -9.44
N ILE A 74 -2.21 -8.78 -9.90
CA ILE A 74 -0.79 -8.99 -10.20
C ILE A 74 -0.32 -8.02 -11.29
N ALA A 75 -1.08 -7.94 -12.40
CA ALA A 75 -0.73 -7.08 -13.53
C ALA A 75 -0.66 -5.60 -13.13
N LEU A 76 -1.59 -5.12 -12.30
CA LEU A 76 -1.60 -3.75 -11.80
C LEU A 76 -0.41 -3.47 -10.85
N ALA A 77 -0.07 -4.41 -9.96
CA ALA A 77 1.11 -4.26 -9.10
C ALA A 77 2.42 -4.18 -9.89
N VAL A 78 2.59 -5.03 -10.92
CA VAL A 78 3.74 -4.97 -11.83
C VAL A 78 3.76 -3.65 -12.59
N LYS A 79 2.61 -3.18 -13.09
CA LYS A 79 2.49 -1.89 -13.79
C LYS A 79 2.89 -0.72 -12.88
N THR A 80 2.48 -0.74 -11.62
CA THR A 80 2.90 0.23 -10.62
C THR A 80 4.41 0.16 -10.40
N GLY A 81 4.98 -1.03 -10.20
CA GLY A 81 6.43 -1.21 -10.04
C GLY A 81 7.23 -0.59 -11.19
N LEU A 82 6.83 -0.87 -12.44
CA LEU A 82 7.46 -0.26 -13.62
C LEU A 82 7.32 1.26 -13.64
N GLY A 83 6.15 1.78 -13.25
CA GLY A 83 5.90 3.22 -13.15
C GLY A 83 6.72 3.93 -12.07
N LEU A 84 7.12 3.21 -11.02
CA LEU A 84 8.04 3.67 -9.98
C LEU A 84 9.50 3.30 -10.28
N LYS A 85 9.80 2.92 -11.53
CA LYS A 85 11.13 2.47 -11.99
C LYS A 85 11.74 1.39 -11.10
N ALA A 86 10.90 0.54 -10.54
CA ALA A 86 11.32 -0.48 -9.60
C ALA A 86 11.70 -1.78 -10.31
N GLN A 87 12.54 -2.58 -9.66
CA GLN A 87 12.85 -3.92 -10.10
C GLN A 87 11.64 -4.84 -9.93
N ILE A 88 11.19 -5.49 -11.01
CA ILE A 88 10.14 -6.52 -10.94
C ILE A 88 10.79 -7.87 -10.62
N ASN A 89 10.30 -8.55 -9.59
CA ASN A 89 10.77 -9.87 -9.23
C ASN A 89 10.05 -10.94 -10.06
N LEU A 90 10.80 -11.77 -10.77
CA LEU A 90 10.24 -12.86 -11.59
C LEU A 90 9.70 -14.02 -10.75
N VAL A 91 10.07 -14.06 -9.47
CA VAL A 91 9.58 -15.01 -8.48
C VAL A 91 9.18 -14.22 -7.25
N SER A 92 7.95 -14.45 -6.78
CA SER A 92 7.41 -13.91 -5.53
C SER A 92 6.59 -14.97 -4.82
N ALA A 93 6.36 -14.80 -3.52
CA ALA A 93 5.60 -15.75 -2.70
C ALA A 93 4.65 -14.99 -1.78
N PHE A 94 3.51 -15.61 -1.47
CA PHE A 94 2.58 -15.12 -0.47
C PHE A 94 2.80 -15.85 0.86
N ASP A 95 2.79 -15.07 1.93
CA ASP A 95 3.00 -15.48 3.31
C ASP A 95 1.76 -15.20 4.16
N ARG A 96 1.67 -15.83 5.33
CA ARG A 96 0.60 -15.59 6.31
C ARG A 96 1.12 -14.74 7.47
N LYS A 97 0.57 -13.53 7.62
CA LYS A 97 0.79 -12.65 8.76
C LYS A 97 -0.33 -12.89 9.78
N ASN A 98 -0.04 -13.67 10.83
CA ASN A 98 -1.04 -14.15 11.79
C ASN A 98 -1.29 -13.12 12.90
N TYR A 99 -2.55 -12.75 13.12
CA TYR A 99 -3.01 -11.93 14.25
C TYR A 99 -4.53 -12.02 14.39
N PHE A 100 -5.03 -11.75 15.59
CA PHE A 100 -6.46 -11.84 15.88
C PHE A 100 -7.08 -10.45 15.96
N TYR A 101 -8.04 -10.17 15.07
CA TYR A 101 -8.88 -9.00 15.16
C TYR A 101 -10.24 -9.27 14.47
N PRO A 102 -11.38 -8.72 14.93
CA PRO A 102 -12.71 -9.11 14.45
C PRO A 102 -12.97 -8.90 12.96
N ASP A 103 -12.29 -7.93 12.33
CA ASP A 103 -12.42 -7.63 10.90
C ASP A 103 -11.52 -8.49 9.99
N LEU A 104 -10.73 -9.41 10.59
CA LEU A 104 -9.86 -10.36 9.91
C LEU A 104 -10.32 -11.81 10.18
N PRO A 105 -11.28 -12.32 9.41
CA PRO A 105 -11.95 -13.59 9.73
C PRO A 105 -11.05 -14.81 9.63
N GLN A 106 -9.99 -14.79 8.81
CA GLN A 106 -9.06 -15.92 8.69
C GLN A 106 -8.11 -16.08 9.89
N GLY A 107 -7.98 -15.07 10.76
CA GLY A 107 -6.94 -15.02 11.80
C GLY A 107 -5.52 -14.84 11.26
N TYR A 108 -5.38 -14.60 9.95
CA TYR A 108 -4.16 -14.19 9.30
C TYR A 108 -4.47 -13.38 8.04
N GLN A 109 -3.59 -12.44 7.72
CA GLN A 109 -3.61 -11.69 6.46
C GLN A 109 -2.67 -12.39 5.48
N ILE A 110 -3.11 -12.63 4.24
CA ILE A 110 -2.20 -13.06 3.17
C ILE A 110 -1.50 -11.81 2.64
N SER A 111 -0.16 -11.79 2.74
CA SER A 111 0.73 -10.68 2.34
C SER A 111 2.02 -11.26 1.72
N GLN A 112 3.09 -10.48 1.50
CA GLN A 112 4.40 -10.99 1.05
C GLN A 112 5.51 -10.42 1.93
N LEU A 113 6.14 -11.26 2.75
CA LEU A 113 7.20 -10.84 3.65
C LEU A 113 8.57 -11.01 3.02
N TYR A 114 8.87 -12.23 2.55
CA TYR A 114 10.22 -12.62 2.14
C TYR A 114 10.50 -12.37 0.66
N HIS A 115 9.49 -12.53 -0.19
CA HIS A 115 9.62 -12.49 -1.64
C HIS A 115 8.56 -11.57 -2.24
N PRO A 116 8.71 -10.23 -2.09
CA PRO A 116 7.75 -9.27 -2.62
C PRO A 116 7.73 -9.28 -4.16
N ILE A 117 6.61 -8.91 -4.76
CA ILE A 117 6.44 -8.87 -6.21
C ILE A 117 7.28 -7.75 -6.88
N VAL A 118 7.53 -6.65 -6.18
CA VAL A 118 8.38 -5.55 -6.65
C VAL A 118 9.45 -5.22 -5.60
N GLY A 119 10.70 -5.09 -6.05
CA GLY A 119 11.84 -4.69 -5.23
C GLY A 119 12.11 -3.19 -5.26
N GLU A 120 13.40 -2.82 -5.22
CA GLU A 120 13.82 -1.43 -5.09
C GLU A 120 13.44 -0.57 -6.32
N GLY A 121 13.04 0.67 -6.07
CA GLY A 121 12.68 1.65 -7.10
C GLY A 121 12.86 3.09 -6.61
N GLU A 122 12.24 4.05 -7.31
CA GLU A 122 12.40 5.47 -6.97
C GLU A 122 11.22 6.35 -7.40
N VAL A 123 10.98 7.40 -6.62
CA VAL A 123 10.06 8.49 -6.94
C VAL A 123 10.81 9.80 -6.87
N LEU A 124 10.73 10.58 -7.94
CA LEU A 124 11.23 11.95 -7.96
C LEU A 124 10.12 12.90 -7.53
N VAL A 125 10.29 13.52 -6.36
CA VAL A 125 9.35 14.44 -5.72
C VAL A 125 9.78 15.87 -6.04
N ASP A 126 8.92 16.61 -6.73
CA ASP A 126 9.14 18.01 -7.07
C ASP A 126 8.96 18.88 -5.81
N MET A 127 9.99 19.68 -5.50
CA MET A 127 10.03 20.59 -4.36
C MET A 127 10.09 22.07 -4.78
N GLY A 128 9.96 22.35 -6.08
CA GLY A 128 10.08 23.68 -6.67
C GLY A 128 10.90 23.65 -7.98
N PRO A 129 10.97 24.78 -8.70
CA PRO A 129 11.67 24.87 -9.98
C PRO A 129 13.13 24.39 -9.89
N GLY A 130 13.46 23.29 -10.56
CA GLY A 130 14.81 22.71 -10.58
C GLY A 130 15.24 21.99 -9.29
N VAL A 131 14.36 21.87 -8.29
CA VAL A 131 14.66 21.24 -7.00
C VAL A 131 13.77 20.01 -6.81
N ALA A 132 14.38 18.87 -6.54
CA ALA A 132 13.63 17.64 -6.33
C ALA A 132 14.30 16.71 -5.32
N ARG A 133 13.48 16.00 -4.54
CA ARG A 133 13.93 14.92 -3.66
C ARG A 133 13.71 13.59 -4.37
N LYS A 134 14.77 12.81 -4.54
CA LYS A 134 14.65 11.40 -4.92
C LYS A 134 14.38 10.58 -3.67
N VAL A 135 13.20 9.95 -3.62
CA VAL A 135 12.81 9.02 -2.55
C VAL A 135 12.88 7.60 -3.09
N ARG A 136 13.74 6.76 -2.53
CA ARG A 136 13.82 5.36 -2.94
C ARG A 136 12.63 4.57 -2.39
N ILE A 137 12.15 3.63 -3.19
CA ILE A 137 11.19 2.61 -2.81
C ILE A 137 12.00 1.39 -2.38
N GLU A 138 11.65 0.81 -1.24
CA GLU A 138 12.24 -0.44 -0.76
C GLU A 138 11.61 -1.64 -1.46
N ARG A 139 10.28 -1.68 -1.46
CA ARG A 139 9.49 -2.76 -2.03
C ARG A 139 8.07 -2.32 -2.31
N ILE A 140 7.40 -3.11 -3.14
CA ILE A 140 5.94 -3.18 -3.17
C ILE A 140 5.55 -4.64 -3.02
N HIS A 141 4.66 -4.93 -2.08
CA HIS A 141 4.02 -6.23 -1.98
C HIS A 141 2.51 -6.13 -2.08
N LEU A 142 1.91 -7.24 -2.52
CA LEU A 142 0.46 -7.39 -2.53
C LEU A 142 -0.03 -8.01 -1.21
N GLU A 143 -1.15 -7.51 -0.71
CA GLU A 143 -1.80 -8.08 0.45
C GLU A 143 -3.32 -7.91 0.43
N GLN A 144 -4.00 -8.62 1.33
CA GLN A 144 -5.43 -8.49 1.55
C GLN A 144 -5.74 -7.34 2.51
N ASP A 145 -6.71 -6.50 2.20
CA ASP A 145 -7.30 -5.58 3.18
C ASP A 145 -8.15 -6.37 4.20
N ALA A 146 -8.29 -5.79 5.39
CA ALA A 146 -9.22 -6.25 6.41
C ALA A 146 -10.61 -5.60 6.22
N GLY A 147 -11.57 -6.06 7.01
CA GLY A 147 -12.92 -5.50 7.04
C GLY A 147 -12.96 -4.12 7.69
N LYS A 148 -14.16 -3.71 8.10
CA LYS A 148 -14.40 -2.47 8.83
C LYS A 148 -15.13 -2.78 10.13
N SER A 149 -14.61 -2.26 11.23
CA SER A 149 -15.30 -2.22 12.52
C SER A 149 -16.06 -0.90 12.68
N ILE A 150 -17.30 -0.98 13.18
CA ILE A 150 -18.19 0.15 13.41
C ILE A 150 -18.64 0.10 14.88
N HIS A 151 -18.34 1.16 15.63
CA HIS A 151 -18.51 1.20 17.08
C HIS A 151 -19.57 2.22 17.56
N ASP A 152 -20.12 3.01 16.65
CA ASP A 152 -21.05 4.12 16.93
C ASP A 152 -22.53 3.71 16.79
N MET A 153 -22.81 2.49 16.35
CA MET A 153 -24.17 1.95 16.19
C MET A 153 -24.76 1.37 17.48
N ASP A 154 -23.92 0.94 18.42
CA ASP A 154 -24.33 0.41 19.72
C ASP A 154 -23.27 0.75 20.78
N PRO A 155 -23.65 1.12 22.02
CA PRO A 155 -22.70 1.52 23.06
C PRO A 155 -21.87 0.37 23.66
N HIS A 156 -22.26 -0.89 23.45
CA HIS A 156 -21.60 -2.08 24.03
C HIS A 156 -21.05 -3.04 22.99
N MET A 157 -21.48 -2.93 21.72
CA MET A 157 -21.15 -3.86 20.65
C MET A 157 -20.41 -3.18 19.51
N SER A 158 -19.61 -3.97 18.79
CA SER A 158 -18.97 -3.56 17.55
C SER A 158 -19.56 -4.34 16.39
N PHE A 159 -19.93 -3.65 15.32
CA PHE A 159 -20.43 -4.25 14.10
C PHE A 159 -19.29 -4.42 13.10
N VAL A 160 -19.25 -5.57 12.43
CA VAL A 160 -18.21 -5.91 11.47
C VAL A 160 -18.82 -6.00 10.07
N ASP A 161 -18.29 -5.20 9.15
CA ASP A 161 -18.57 -5.30 7.71
C ASP A 161 -17.35 -5.87 6.98
N LEU A 162 -17.54 -7.04 6.36
CA LEU A 162 -16.51 -7.79 5.64
C LEU A 162 -16.48 -7.49 4.14
N ASN A 163 -17.27 -6.52 3.64
CA ASN A 163 -17.24 -6.11 2.24
C ASN A 163 -15.83 -5.82 1.73
N ARG A 164 -15.00 -5.18 2.57
CA ARG A 164 -13.62 -4.81 2.24
C ARG A 164 -12.60 -5.93 2.46
N THR A 165 -12.92 -6.93 3.28
CA THR A 165 -12.02 -8.05 3.55
C THR A 165 -11.65 -8.74 2.25
N GLY A 166 -10.33 -8.89 2.01
CA GLY A 166 -9.80 -9.56 0.82
C GLY A 166 -9.61 -8.66 -0.40
N VAL A 167 -9.98 -7.38 -0.35
CA VAL A 167 -9.62 -6.40 -1.38
C VAL A 167 -8.10 -6.32 -1.51
N ALA A 168 -7.58 -6.23 -2.72
CA ALA A 168 -6.14 -6.18 -2.95
C ALA A 168 -5.57 -4.80 -2.58
N LEU A 169 -4.49 -4.80 -1.80
CA LEU A 169 -3.67 -3.63 -1.49
C LEU A 169 -2.27 -3.83 -2.06
N MET A 170 -1.66 -2.73 -2.51
CA MET A 170 -0.21 -2.59 -2.66
C MET A 170 0.32 -1.87 -1.44
N GLU A 171 1.11 -2.53 -0.61
CA GLU A 171 1.91 -1.85 0.41
C GLU A 171 3.20 -1.36 -0.24
N ILE A 172 3.34 -0.04 -0.38
CA ILE A 172 4.48 0.64 -0.98
C ILE A 172 5.32 1.21 0.16
N VAL A 173 6.51 0.65 0.37
CA VAL A 173 7.41 1.03 1.46
C VAL A 173 8.53 1.90 0.91
N SER A 174 8.73 3.09 1.44
CA SER A 174 9.87 3.94 1.09
C SER A 174 11.09 3.68 1.98
N ARG A 175 12.28 3.89 1.43
CA ARG A 175 13.49 4.09 2.24
C ARG A 175 13.35 5.42 3.01
N PRO A 176 14.10 5.58 4.13
CA PRO A 176 14.01 6.78 4.95
C PRO A 176 14.77 7.97 4.32
N ASP A 177 14.35 8.42 3.14
CA ASP A 177 14.97 9.49 2.34
C ASP A 177 14.29 10.86 2.52
N ILE A 178 13.11 10.90 3.15
CA ILE A 178 12.34 12.14 3.37
C ILE A 178 12.92 12.90 4.56
N ARG A 179 13.01 14.24 4.45
CA ARG A 179 13.68 15.13 5.43
C ARG A 179 12.80 16.22 6.03
N GLY A 180 11.50 16.23 5.72
CA GLY A 180 10.56 17.18 6.29
C GLY A 180 9.10 16.84 5.97
N PRO A 181 8.15 17.47 6.68
CA PRO A 181 6.73 17.24 6.46
C PRO A 181 6.26 17.68 5.07
N GLU A 182 6.85 18.73 4.50
CA GLU A 182 6.53 19.20 3.14
C GLU A 182 6.94 18.18 2.09
N GLU A 183 8.12 17.55 2.26
CA GLU A 183 8.58 16.46 1.39
C GLU A 183 7.70 15.21 1.52
N ALA A 184 7.23 14.89 2.73
CA ALA A 184 6.32 13.77 2.95
C ALA A 184 4.98 13.98 2.23
N ALA A 185 4.38 15.17 2.36
CA ALA A 185 3.15 15.52 1.67
C ALA A 185 3.32 15.49 0.14
N ALA A 186 4.44 16.03 -0.37
CA ALA A 186 4.76 16.02 -1.79
C ALA A 186 4.98 14.58 -2.31
N TYR A 187 5.63 13.71 -1.53
CA TYR A 187 5.79 12.29 -1.87
C TYR A 187 4.45 11.58 -2.02
N VAL A 188 3.55 11.70 -1.03
CA VAL A 188 2.22 11.08 -1.09
C VAL A 188 1.41 11.62 -2.27
N GLY A 189 1.46 12.93 -2.51
CA GLY A 189 0.82 13.58 -3.65
C GLY A 189 1.35 13.05 -4.99
N LYS A 190 2.67 12.91 -5.12
CA LYS A 190 3.33 12.39 -6.32
C LYS A 190 3.01 10.92 -6.55
N LEU A 191 3.05 10.09 -5.51
CA LEU A 191 2.70 8.68 -5.57
C LEU A 191 1.26 8.51 -6.05
N ARG A 192 0.31 9.22 -5.43
CA ARG A 192 -1.10 9.24 -5.87
C ARG A 192 -1.25 9.68 -7.32
N GLN A 193 -0.51 10.69 -7.77
CA GLN A 193 -0.55 11.14 -9.17
C GLN A 193 -0.14 10.02 -10.12
N ILE A 194 0.98 9.32 -9.81
CA ILE A 194 1.48 8.20 -10.62
C ILE A 194 0.44 7.08 -10.68
N LEU A 195 -0.07 6.62 -9.53
CA LEU A 195 -1.06 5.53 -9.46
C LEU A 195 -2.33 5.86 -10.27
N ARG A 196 -2.86 7.08 -10.12
CA ARG A 196 -4.05 7.51 -10.88
C ARG A 196 -3.79 7.58 -12.38
N TYR A 197 -2.58 7.98 -12.80
CA TYR A 197 -2.23 8.06 -14.21
C TYR A 197 -2.05 6.67 -14.83
N LEU A 198 -1.54 5.71 -14.05
CA LEU A 198 -1.44 4.32 -14.45
C LEU A 198 -2.79 3.59 -14.39
N GLY A 199 -3.75 4.07 -13.61
CA GLY A 199 -5.03 3.40 -13.38
C GLY A 199 -4.84 2.09 -12.59
N THR A 200 -3.93 2.10 -11.62
CA THR A 200 -3.54 0.96 -10.78
C THR A 200 -4.04 1.12 -9.36
#